data_AF-A0A518G8G0-F1
#
_entry.id   AF-A0A518G8G0-F1
#
_cell.length_a   1.000
_cell.length_b   1.000
_cell.length_c   1.000
_cell.angle_alpha   90.00
_cell.angle_beta   90.00
_cell.angle_gamma   90.00
#
_symmetry.space_group_name_H-M   'P 1'
#
loop_
_entity.id
_entity.type
_entity.pdbx_description
1 polymer ?
#
loop_
_entity_poly.entity_id
_entity_poly.type
_entity_poly.pdbx_seq_one_letter_code
_entity_poly.pdbx_strand_id
1 'polypeptide(L)'
;MAMEESTTETENVPPELMDQILESIYAGRKLRAIKLYQSARGVSLLEAKNFIEALLQELEEKQPDALGKSRGNSGCVRTSACFVCLVGLAGYWVLASS
;
A
#
# COMPACT_ATOMS: atom_id res chain seq x y z
N MET A 1 -36.80 27.66 -6.47
CA MET A 1 -35.77 26.67 -6.82
C MET A 1 -35.78 25.64 -5.68
N ALA A 2 -36.80 24.77 -5.66
CA ALA A 2 -36.71 23.37 -6.11
C ALA A 2 -35.46 22.71 -5.50
N MET A 3 -35.60 22.11 -4.31
CA MET A 3 -35.89 20.67 -4.13
C MET A 3 -34.81 19.80 -4.74
N GLU A 4 -33.91 19.30 -3.89
CA GLU A 4 -33.42 17.92 -3.96
C GLU A 4 -33.36 17.36 -2.53
N GLU A 5 -34.52 16.92 -2.07
CA GLU A 5 -34.63 15.84 -1.10
C GLU A 5 -34.42 14.55 -1.90
N SER A 6 -33.37 13.77 -1.61
CA SER A 6 -33.42 12.31 -1.85
C SER A 6 -32.27 11.60 -1.15
N THR A 7 -32.67 10.80 -0.18
CA THR A 7 -31.94 9.74 0.50
C THR A 7 -31.08 8.88 -0.43
N THR A 8 -29.78 8.78 -0.12
CA THR A 8 -29.05 7.52 -0.29
C THR A 8 -28.34 7.21 1.02
N GLU A 9 -29.06 6.45 1.84
CA GLU A 9 -28.49 5.61 2.89
C GLU A 9 -27.43 4.71 2.27
N THR A 10 -26.18 5.08 2.41
CA THR A 10 -25.08 4.11 2.42
C THR A 10 -24.12 4.60 3.47
N GLU A 11 -24.19 4.02 4.66
CA GLU A 11 -22.96 3.68 5.36
C GLU A 11 -22.00 4.87 5.61
N ASN A 12 -22.55 5.94 6.19
CA ASN A 12 -21.96 7.28 6.35
C ASN A 12 -20.49 7.31 6.85
N VAL A 13 -19.53 7.54 5.96
CA VAL A 13 -18.30 8.25 6.30
C VAL A 13 -18.30 9.55 5.48
N PRO A 14 -18.22 10.73 6.11
CA PRO A 14 -18.18 11.98 5.36
C PRO A 14 -16.98 12.00 4.40
N PRO A 15 -17.15 12.49 3.15
CA PRO A 15 -16.08 12.47 2.15
C PRO A 15 -14.82 13.20 2.64
N GLU A 16 -15.01 14.32 3.32
CA GLU A 16 -13.96 15.09 4.01
C GLU A 16 -13.11 14.25 4.99
N LEU A 17 -13.70 13.24 5.62
CA LEU A 17 -13.01 12.36 6.56
C LEU A 17 -12.23 11.26 5.83
N MET A 18 -12.73 10.78 4.69
CA MET A 18 -11.96 9.91 3.81
C MET A 18 -10.72 10.61 3.28
N ASP A 19 -10.83 11.86 2.84
CA ASP A 19 -9.68 12.64 2.38
C ASP A 19 -8.61 12.80 3.47
N GLN A 20 -9.03 13.09 4.71
CA GLN A 20 -8.12 13.18 5.86
C GLN A 20 -7.45 11.84 6.21
N ILE A 21 -8.16 10.73 6.03
CA ILE A 21 -7.62 9.38 6.21
C ILE A 21 -6.56 9.11 5.15
N LEU A 22 -6.86 9.38 3.88
CA LEU A 22 -5.91 9.20 2.78
C LEU A 22 -4.68 10.07 2.96
N GLU A 23 -4.83 11.37 3.29
CA GLU A 23 -3.71 12.27 3.59
C GLU A 23 -2.85 11.72 4.74
N SER A 24 -3.49 11.19 5.78
CA SER A 24 -2.79 10.57 6.91
C SER A 24 -2.02 9.32 6.50
N ILE A 25 -2.57 8.52 5.59
CA ILE A 25 -1.90 7.33 5.02
C ILE A 25 -0.68 7.76 4.20
N TYR A 26 -0.84 8.72 3.27
CA TYR A 26 0.26 9.26 2.46
C TYR A 26 1.37 9.90 3.30
N ALA A 27 1.00 10.55 4.40
CA ALA A 27 1.96 11.13 5.34
C ALA A 27 2.61 10.10 6.29
N GLY A 28 2.33 8.80 6.16
CA GLY A 28 2.85 7.73 7.02
C GLY A 28 2.25 7.69 8.43
N ARG A 29 1.18 8.45 8.71
CA ARG A 29 0.51 8.57 10.00
C ARG A 29 -0.63 7.55 10.14
N LYS A 30 -0.32 6.26 10.03
CA LYS A 30 -1.31 5.15 10.06
C LYS A 30 -2.19 5.15 11.31
N LEU A 31 -1.60 5.39 12.49
CA LEU A 31 -2.34 5.50 13.75
C LEU A 31 -3.40 6.61 13.76
N ARG A 32 -3.14 7.73 13.07
CA ARG A 32 -4.10 8.84 12.96
C ARG A 32 -5.28 8.42 12.08
N ALA A 33 -5.01 7.77 10.95
CA ALA A 33 -6.03 7.24 10.06
C ALA A 33 -6.97 6.24 10.76
N ILE A 34 -6.40 5.31 11.55
CA ILE A 34 -7.17 4.34 12.34
C ILE A 34 -8.07 5.05 13.35
N LYS A 35 -7.57 6.05 14.06
CA LYS A 35 -8.36 6.82 15.04
C LYS A 35 -9.48 7.62 14.40
N LEU A 36 -9.24 8.22 13.22
CA LEU A 36 -10.26 8.95 12.46
C LEU A 36 -11.39 8.02 12.03
N TYR A 37 -11.04 6.87 11.44
CA TYR A 37 -12.04 5.88 11.01
C TYR A 37 -12.80 5.28 12.19
N GLN A 38 -12.09 4.93 13.27
CA GLN A 38 -12.69 4.43 14.51
C GLN A 38 -13.68 5.43 15.11
N SER A 39 -13.31 6.70 15.22
CA SER A 39 -14.15 7.73 15.84
C SER A 39 -15.37 8.07 14.97
N ALA A 40 -15.22 8.00 13.65
CA ALA A 40 -16.31 8.26 12.71
C ALA A 40 -17.33 7.11 12.66
N ARG A 41 -16.85 5.86 12.73
CA ARG A 41 -17.68 4.66 12.54
C ARG A 41 -18.10 3.98 13.83
N GLY A 42 -17.46 4.32 14.96
CA GLY A 42 -17.71 3.67 16.25
C GLY A 42 -17.31 2.19 16.28
N VAL A 43 -16.44 1.75 15.36
CA VAL A 43 -16.00 0.35 15.23
C VAL A 43 -14.92 -0.02 16.24
N SER A 44 -14.66 -1.33 16.37
CA SER A 44 -13.56 -1.80 17.20
C SER A 44 -12.20 -1.37 16.63
N LEU A 45 -11.20 -1.25 17.50
CA LEU A 45 -9.83 -0.90 17.08
C LEU A 45 -9.28 -1.90 16.05
N LEU A 46 -9.63 -3.18 16.20
CA LEU A 46 -9.23 -4.23 15.28
C LEU A 46 -9.85 -4.04 13.88
N GLU A 47 -11.14 -3.72 13.80
CA GLU A 47 -11.83 -3.47 12.53
C GLU A 47 -11.28 -2.22 11.84
N ALA A 48 -11.07 -1.15 12.60
CA ALA A 48 -10.46 0.07 12.06
C ALA A 48 -9.05 -0.19 11.54
N LYS A 49 -8.25 -0.97 12.27
CA LYS A 49 -6.91 -1.36 11.84
C LYS A 49 -6.96 -2.19 10.55
N ASN A 50 -7.78 -3.24 10.52
CA ASN A 50 -7.89 -4.13 9.36
C ASN A 50 -8.34 -3.36 8.11
N PHE A 51 -9.31 -2.45 8.24
CA PHE A 51 -9.78 -1.62 7.14
C PHE A 51 -8.67 -0.72 6.59
N ILE A 52 -7.95 -0.01 7.47
CA ILE A 52 -6.85 0.86 7.07
C ILE A 52 -5.69 0.06 6.47
N GLU A 53 -5.34 -1.11 7.03
CA GLU A 53 -4.28 -1.98 6.48
C GLU A 53 -4.63 -2.51 5.09
N ALA A 54 -5.87 -2.93 4.85
CA ALA A 54 -6.33 -3.32 3.51
C ALA A 54 -6.23 -2.15 2.51
N LEU A 55 -6.69 -0.96 2.92
CA LEU A 55 -6.54 0.27 2.14
C LEU A 55 -5.09 0.59 1.79
N LEU A 56 -4.16 0.42 2.74
CA LEU A 56 -2.74 0.63 2.49
C LEU A 56 -2.20 -0.36 1.46
N GLN A 57 -2.59 -1.63 1.56
CA GLN A 57 -2.15 -2.66 0.63
C GLN A 57 -2.65 -2.35 -0.79
N GLU A 58 -3.93 -1.99 -0.95
CA GLU A 58 -4.48 -1.60 -2.25
C GLU A 58 -3.79 -0.37 -2.85
N LEU A 59 -3.43 0.61 -2.01
CA LEU A 59 -2.70 1.80 -2.46
C LEU A 59 -1.27 1.48 -2.89
N GLU A 60 -0.61 0.52 -2.23
CA GLU A 60 0.72 0.05 -2.60
C GLU A 60 0.69 -0.79 -3.88
N GLU A 61 -0.35 -1.60 -4.07
CA GLU A 61 -0.57 -2.42 -5.28
C GLU A 61 -0.90 -1.60 -6.53
N LYS A 62 -1.58 -0.46 -6.39
CA LYS A 62 -1.89 0.43 -7.52
C LYS A 62 -0.70 1.26 -8.02
N GLN A 63 0.44 1.22 -7.34
CA GLN A 63 1.62 2.01 -7.70
C GLN A 63 2.90 1.14 -7.79
N PRO A 64 3.01 0.17 -8.72
CA PRO A 64 4.31 -0.41 -9.03
C PRO A 64 5.25 0.58 -9.75
N ASP A 65 4.73 1.67 -10.34
CA ASP A 65 5.48 2.48 -11.32
C ASP A 65 5.62 4.00 -11.02
N ALA A 66 5.09 4.51 -9.90
CA ALA A 66 5.18 5.94 -9.57
C ALA A 66 6.26 6.32 -8.53
N LEU A 67 7.07 5.35 -8.08
CA LEU A 67 8.17 5.58 -7.12
C LEU A 67 9.53 5.13 -7.67
N GLY A 68 9.88 5.65 -8.85
CA GLY A 68 11.28 5.93 -9.12
C GLY A 68 11.74 7.11 -8.25
N LYS A 69 12.57 6.82 -7.22
CA LYS A 69 13.30 7.76 -6.33
C LYS A 69 12.52 8.46 -5.22
N SER A 70 12.42 7.80 -4.06
CA SER A 70 13.17 8.21 -2.85
C SER A 70 12.88 7.22 -1.72
N ARG A 71 13.59 6.09 -1.72
CA ARG A 71 13.64 5.16 -0.58
C ARG A 71 15.00 5.29 0.08
N GLY A 72 15.12 6.28 0.97
CA GLY A 72 16.25 6.38 1.90
C GLY A 72 16.06 5.40 3.05
N ASN A 73 16.74 4.26 3.01
CA ASN A 73 17.74 3.82 3.99
C ASN A 73 17.99 2.31 3.86
N SER A 74 19.27 1.93 3.86
CA SER A 74 19.82 0.56 3.88
C SER A 74 19.77 -0.22 2.56
N GLY A 75 20.77 0.03 1.70
CA GLY A 75 21.13 -0.86 0.60
C GLY A 75 21.79 -2.15 1.07
N CYS A 76 21.42 -3.25 0.43
CA CYS A 76 22.24 -4.41 0.03
C CYS A 76 21.33 -5.63 -0.23
N VAL A 77 20.46 -5.53 -1.25
CA VAL A 77 19.94 -6.71 -1.93
C VAL A 77 20.13 -6.50 -3.44
N ARG A 78 21.41 -6.50 -3.84
CA ARG A 78 21.83 -6.33 -5.23
C ARG A 78 22.78 -7.44 -5.68
N THR A 79 22.69 -8.60 -5.04
CA THR A 79 23.67 -9.68 -5.20
C THR A 79 23.06 -10.99 -5.70
N SER A 80 21.73 -11.19 -5.64
CA SER A 80 21.15 -12.49 -5.98
C SER A 80 20.84 -12.70 -7.47
N ALA A 81 20.68 -11.65 -8.27
CA ALA A 81 20.36 -11.82 -9.70
C ALA A 81 21.58 -12.00 -10.62
N CYS A 82 22.78 -11.59 -10.20
CA CYS A 82 23.99 -11.71 -11.04
C CYS A 82 24.76 -13.03 -10.82
N PHE A 83 24.67 -13.65 -9.65
CA PHE A 83 25.47 -14.85 -9.35
C PHE A 83 24.92 -16.13 -10.00
N VAL A 84 23.60 -16.21 -10.22
CA VAL A 84 22.96 -17.42 -10.77
C VAL A 84 23.27 -17.61 -12.27
N CYS A 85 23.47 -16.54 -13.03
CA CYS A 85 23.77 -16.65 -14.47
C CYS A 85 25.22 -17.02 -14.79
N LEU A 86 26.19 -16.63 -13.96
CA LEU A 86 27.60 -16.89 -14.24
C LEU A 86 28.01 -18.35 -13.97
N VAL A 87 27.45 -18.98 -12.93
CA VAL A 87 27.74 -20.39 -12.60
C VAL A 87 27.06 -21.35 -13.59
N GLY A 88 25.85 -21.02 -14.06
CA GLY A 88 25.11 -21.85 -15.03
C GLY A 88 25.79 -21.94 -16.40
N LEU A 89 26.36 -20.84 -16.90
CA LEU A 89 26.99 -20.82 -18.22
C LEU A 89 28.35 -21.54 -18.23
N ALA A 90 29.17 -21.40 -17.18
CA ALA A 90 30.47 -22.08 -17.11
C ALA A 90 30.33 -23.60 -16.93
N GLY A 91 29.38 -24.07 -16.12
CA GLY A 91 29.11 -25.49 -15.92
C GLY A 91 28.56 -26.18 -17.18
N TYR A 92 27.74 -25.47 -17.95
CA TYR A 92 27.14 -26.01 -19.17
C TYR A 92 28.18 -26.26 -20.28
N TRP A 93 29.17 -25.38 -20.45
CA TRP A 93 30.23 -25.58 -21.45
C TRP A 93 31.16 -26.75 -21.10
N VAL A 94 31.43 -26.99 -19.81
CA VAL A 94 32.31 -28.07 -19.37
C VAL A 94 31.66 -29.45 -19.50
N LEU A 95 30.35 -29.56 -19.25
CA LEU A 95 29.61 -30.82 -19.44
C LEU A 95 29.37 -31.13 -20.93
N ALA A 96 29.30 -30.09 -21.77
CA ALA A 96 29.16 -30.25 -23.22
C ALA A 96 30.50 -30.58 -23.94
N SER A 97 31.65 -30.45 -23.25
CA SER A 97 32.99 -30.69 -23.82
C SER A 97 33.67 -31.96 -23.30
N SER A 98 32.97 -32.79 -22.52
CA SER A 98 33.50 -34.04 -21.95
C SER A 98 32.77 -35.29 -22.44
#